data_AF-A0A7Y2A9Y5-F1
#
_entry.id   AF-A0A7Y2A9Y5-F1
#
_cell.length_a   1.000
_cell.length_b   1.000
_cell.length_c   1.000
_cell.angle_alpha   90.00
_cell.angle_beta   90.00
_cell.angle_gamma   90.00
#
_symmetry.space_group_name_H-M   'P 1'
#
loop_
_entity.id
_entity.type
_entity.pdbx_description
1 polymer ?
#
loop_
_entity_poly.entity_id
_entity_poly.type
_entity_poly.pdbx_seq_one_letter_code
_entity_poly.pdbx_strand_id
1 'polypeptide(L)'
;MSVFKKLFQQTFIYGLATVLPRALAIILVPLYTGVLPPAAFGVYATMMSYIILGNVLLSYGMETAFFRYINREGQPREIVQSTALTSVTVSSLLILIIGW
;
A
#
# COMPACT_ATOMS: atom_id res chain seq x y z
N MET A 1 -15.75 26.18 8.66
CA MET A 1 -15.62 25.87 7.21
C MET A 1 -16.90 25.19 6.76
N SER A 2 -17.44 25.55 5.59
CA SER A 2 -18.67 24.92 5.07
C SER A 2 -18.44 23.43 4.79
N VAL A 3 -19.47 22.60 5.01
CA VAL A 3 -19.43 21.14 4.80
C VAL A 3 -18.97 20.79 3.38
N PHE A 4 -19.41 21.56 2.38
CA PHE A 4 -18.97 21.43 0.99
C PHE A 4 -17.47 21.62 0.80
N LYS A 5 -16.86 22.61 1.47
CA LYS A 5 -15.40 22.83 1.39
C LYS A 5 -14.63 21.66 2.01
N LYS A 6 -15.13 21.11 3.12
CA LYS A 6 -14.51 19.94 3.78
C LYS A 6 -14.63 18.68 2.92
N LEU A 7 -15.80 18.46 2.30
CA LEU A 7 -16.02 17.34 1.39
C LEU A 7 -15.09 17.42 0.17
N PHE A 8 -15.04 18.58 -0.50
CA PHE A 8 -14.16 18.77 -1.66
C PHE A 8 -12.68 18.57 -1.30
N GLN A 9 -12.23 19.09 -0.15
CA GLN A 9 -10.86 18.91 0.31
C GLN A 9 -10.54 17.42 0.57
N GLN A 10 -11.46 16.67 1.18
CA GLN A 10 -11.26 15.24 1.37
C GLN A 10 -11.26 14.48 0.05
N THR A 11 -12.24 14.73 -0.84
CA THR A 11 -12.28 14.09 -2.17
C THR A 11 -11.03 14.40 -2.98
N PHE A 12 -10.54 15.64 -2.94
CA PHE A 12 -9.31 16.00 -3.63
C PHE A 12 -8.10 15.29 -3.06
N ILE A 13 -7.91 15.26 -1.73
CA ILE A 13 -6.77 14.60 -1.09
C ILE A 13 -6.81 13.08 -1.31
N TYR A 14 -7.93 12.42 -1.04
CA TYR A 14 -8.08 10.97 -1.23
C TYR A 14 -8.05 10.59 -2.72
N GLY A 15 -8.60 11.43 -3.59
CA GLY A 15 -8.51 11.30 -5.04
C GLY A 15 -7.06 11.40 -5.52
N LEU A 16 -6.30 12.39 -5.04
CA LEU A 16 -4.89 12.54 -5.40
C LEU A 16 -4.06 11.35 -4.91
N ALA A 17 -4.29 10.89 -3.68
CA ALA A 17 -3.59 9.75 -3.09
C ALA A 17 -3.77 8.45 -3.89
N THR A 18 -4.92 8.28 -4.57
CA THR A 18 -5.23 7.08 -5.36
C THR A 18 -4.90 7.23 -6.86
N VAL A 19 -5.10 8.42 -7.42
CA VAL A 19 -4.93 8.69 -8.86
C VAL A 19 -3.47 8.98 -9.21
N LEU A 20 -2.74 9.71 -8.35
CA LEU A 20 -1.37 10.12 -8.65
C LEU A 20 -0.43 8.91 -8.89
N PRO A 21 -0.42 7.86 -8.06
CA PRO A 21 0.40 6.68 -8.33
C PRO A 21 0.04 5.98 -9.64
N ARG A 22 -1.25 5.95 -9.99
CA ARG A 22 -1.74 5.35 -11.25
C ARG A 22 -1.33 6.16 -12.46
N ALA A 23 -1.41 7.49 -12.39
CA ALA A 23 -0.95 8.38 -13.44
C ALA A 23 0.56 8.25 -13.68
N LEU A 24 1.35 8.14 -12.60
CA LEU A 24 2.78 7.86 -12.70
C LEU A 24 3.06 6.51 -13.36
N ALA A 25 2.30 5.46 -13.01
CA ALA A 25 2.45 4.16 -13.64
C ALA A 25 2.22 4.23 -15.17
N ILE A 26 1.21 4.98 -15.63
CA ILE A 26 0.94 5.18 -17.06
C ILE A 26 2.14 5.83 -17.77
N ILE A 27 2.80 6.79 -17.14
CA ILE A 27 3.99 7.46 -17.69
C ILE A 27 5.23 6.54 -17.66
N LEU A 28 5.34 5.69 -16.64
CA LEU A 28 6.46 4.77 -16.48
C LEU A 28 6.43 3.60 -17.48
N VAL A 29 5.25 3.17 -17.93
CA VAL A 29 5.12 2.09 -18.93
C VAL A 29 5.93 2.36 -20.22
N PRO A 30 5.74 3.49 -20.94
CA PRO A 30 6.52 3.77 -22.14
C PRO A 30 8.02 3.96 -21.86
N LEU A 31 8.39 4.42 -20.66
CA LEU A 31 9.79 4.49 -20.25
C LEU A 31 10.40 3.09 -20.11
N TYR A 32 9.71 2.17 -19.44
CA TYR A 32 10.19 0.80 -19.26
C TYR A 32 10.22 0.03 -20.56
N THR A 33 9.20 0.14 -21.41
CA THR A 33 9.16 -0.57 -22.69
C THR A 33 10.10 0.03 -23.74
N GLY A 34 10.49 1.30 -23.61
CA GLY A 34 11.51 1.93 -24.47
C GLY A 34 12.95 1.56 -24.11
N VAL A 35 13.21 1.22 -22.84
CA VAL A 35 14.56 0.90 -22.35
C VAL A 35 14.80 -0.61 -22.21
N LEU A 36 13.78 -1.38 -21.80
CA LEU A 36 13.92 -2.82 -21.57
C LEU A 36 13.46 -3.63 -22.79
N PRO A 37 14.20 -4.69 -23.16
CA PRO A 37 13.70 -5.67 -24.12
C PRO A 37 12.46 -6.40 -23.56
N PRO A 38 11.56 -6.91 -24.43
CA PRO A 38 10.30 -7.54 -24.01
C PRO A 38 10.48 -8.67 -22.98
N ALA A 39 11.53 -9.47 -23.13
CA ALA A 39 11.84 -10.55 -22.18
C ALA A 39 12.16 -10.02 -20.78
N ALA A 40 12.97 -8.96 -20.68
CA ALA A 40 13.33 -8.34 -19.40
C ALA A 40 12.13 -7.63 -18.76
N PHE A 41 11.28 -6.98 -19.57
CA PHE A 41 10.03 -6.40 -19.09
C PHE A 41 9.07 -7.48 -18.56
N GLY A 42 9.01 -8.65 -19.19
CA GLY A 42 8.24 -9.80 -18.71
C GLY A 42 8.68 -10.29 -17.34
N VAL A 43 10.00 -10.39 -17.11
CA VAL A 43 10.55 -10.73 -15.78
C VAL A 43 10.20 -9.67 -14.76
N TYR A 44 10.38 -8.39 -15.08
CA TYR A 44 10.01 -7.28 -14.21
C TYR A 44 8.52 -7.32 -13.84
N ALA A 45 7.62 -7.46 -14.81
CA ALA A 45 6.18 -7.52 -14.58
C ALA A 45 5.78 -8.71 -13.71
N THR A 46 6.42 -9.86 -13.91
CA THR A 46 6.20 -11.08 -13.11
C THR A 46 6.67 -10.86 -11.67
N MET A 47 7.86 -10.29 -11.47
CA MET A 47 8.38 -9.96 -10.14
C MET A 47 7.46 -8.96 -9.41
N MET A 48 7.01 -7.92 -10.10
CA MET A 48 6.07 -6.94 -9.56
C MET A 48 4.75 -7.59 -9.14
N SER A 49 4.24 -8.53 -9.93
CA SER A 49 3.01 -9.25 -9.63
C SER A 49 3.16 -10.06 -8.33
N TYR A 50 4.28 -10.76 -8.14
CA TYR A 50 4.57 -11.45 -6.89
C TYR A 50 4.67 -10.50 -5.70
N ILE A 51 5.30 -9.33 -5.85
CA ILE A 51 5.38 -8.32 -4.78
C ILE A 51 3.99 -7.81 -4.41
N ILE A 52 3.14 -7.50 -5.39
CA ILE A 52 1.78 -7.01 -5.16
C ILE A 52 0.93 -8.07 -4.46
N LEU A 53 0.95 -9.31 -4.94
CA LEU A 53 0.23 -10.41 -4.31
C LEU A 53 0.75 -10.69 -2.89
N GLY A 54 2.07 -10.66 -2.72
CA GLY A 54 2.73 -10.78 -1.42
C GLY A 54 2.29 -9.69 -0.46
N ASN A 55 2.20 -8.43 -0.91
CA ASN A 55 1.71 -7.34 -0.08
C ASN A 55 0.25 -7.56 0.35
N VAL A 56 -0.62 -8.00 -0.55
CA VAL A 56 -2.03 -8.30 -0.21
C VAL A 56 -2.11 -9.38 0.88
N LEU A 57 -1.31 -10.45 0.76
CA LEU A 57 -1.31 -11.56 1.71
C LEU A 57 -0.65 -11.19 3.05
N LEU A 58 0.55 -10.60 3.01
CA LEU A 58 1.37 -10.32 4.20
C LEU A 58 0.90 -9.08 4.96
N SER A 59 0.41 -8.06 4.25
CA SER A 59 -0.10 -6.84 4.87
C SER A 59 -1.56 -7.00 5.31
N TYR A 60 -2.36 -7.85 4.65
CA TYR A 60 -3.79 -8.12 4.96
C TYR A 60 -4.64 -6.86 5.26
N GLY A 61 -4.27 -5.71 4.68
CA GLY A 61 -4.94 -4.43 4.88
C GLY A 61 -4.52 -3.65 6.14
N MET A 62 -3.41 -4.02 6.78
CA MET A 62 -2.92 -3.39 8.01
C MET A 62 -2.61 -1.92 7.89
N GLU A 63 -2.13 -1.44 6.73
CA GLU A 63 -1.92 0.00 6.52
C GLU A 63 -3.23 0.78 6.76
N THR A 64 -4.34 0.30 6.20
CA THR A 64 -5.65 0.96 6.33
C THR A 64 -6.15 0.89 7.77
N ALA A 65 -6.00 -0.27 8.43
CA ALA A 65 -6.38 -0.43 9.82
C ALA A 65 -5.53 0.48 10.73
N PHE A 66 -4.22 0.50 10.52
CA PHE A 66 -3.27 1.32 11.27
C PHE A 66 -3.63 2.81 11.19
N PHE A 67 -3.81 3.36 9.97
CA PHE A 67 -4.20 4.77 9.81
C PHE A 67 -5.56 5.09 10.44
N ARG A 68 -6.50 4.13 10.44
CA ARG A 68 -7.79 4.30 11.11
C ARG A 68 -7.66 4.34 12.63
N TYR A 69 -6.90 3.43 13.23
CA TYR A 69 -6.80 3.31 14.69
C TYR A 69 -5.86 4.34 15.31
N ILE A 70 -4.78 4.74 14.63
CA ILE A 70 -3.83 5.74 15.16
C ILE A 70 -4.43 7.15 15.25
N ASN A 71 -5.41 7.45 14.39
CA ASN A 71 -6.12 8.72 14.35
C ASN A 71 -7.42 8.70 15.17
N ARG A 72 -7.74 7.58 15.83
CA ARG A 72 -8.95 7.47 16.67
C ARG A 72 -8.70 8.09 18.04
N GLU A 73 -9.57 9.01 18.44
CA GLU A 73 -9.50 9.63 19.76
C GLU A 73 -9.72 8.59 20.87
N GLY A 74 -8.95 8.71 21.96
CA GLY A 74 -9.04 7.83 23.13
C GLY A 74 -8.17 6.56 23.09
N GLN A 75 -7.40 6.31 22.01
CA GLN A 75 -6.41 5.22 22.00
C GLN A 75 -4.97 5.75 22.12
N PRO A 76 -4.13 5.14 22.98
CA PRO A 76 -2.71 5.47 23.05
C PRO A 76 -2.01 5.03 21.76
N ARG A 77 -1.42 5.99 21.04
CA ARG A 77 -0.75 5.77 19.74
C ARG A 77 0.36 4.72 19.82
N GLU A 78 1.09 4.67 20.93
CA GLU A 78 2.15 3.69 21.17
C GLU A 78 1.63 2.25 21.14
N ILE A 79 0.45 1.99 21.72
CA ILE A 79 -0.13 0.64 21.73
C ILE A 79 -0.58 0.24 20.33
N VAL A 80 -1.16 1.16 19.56
CA VAL A 80 -1.58 0.92 18.17
C VAL A 80 -0.37 0.61 17.29
N GLN A 81 0.71 1.37 17.43
CA GLN A 81 1.97 1.15 16.70
C GLN A 81 2.60 -0.18 17.05
N SER A 82 2.77 -0.45 18.35
CA SER A 82 3.36 -1.70 18.83
C SER A 82 2.53 -2.90 18.35
N THR A 83 1.21 -2.85 18.51
CA THR A 83 0.30 -3.93 18.08
C THR A 83 0.36 -4.17 16.57
N ALA A 84 0.32 -3.11 15.76
CA ALA A 84 0.41 -3.23 14.31
C ALA A 84 1.76 -3.83 13.88
N LEU A 85 2.86 -3.36 14.47
CA LEU A 85 4.21 -3.83 14.16
C LEU A 85 4.40 -5.29 14.56
N THR A 86 4.03 -5.65 15.79
CA THR A 86 4.12 -7.03 16.28
C THR A 86 3.22 -7.95 15.45
N SER A 87 2.00 -7.53 15.12
CA SER A 87 1.07 -8.36 14.35
C SER A 87 1.58 -8.64 12.94
N VAL A 88 2.05 -7.62 12.20
CA VAL A 88 2.66 -7.81 10.87
C VAL A 88 3.93 -8.65 10.94
N THR A 89 4.78 -8.41 11.94
CA THR A 89 6.04 -9.16 12.11
C THR A 89 5.77 -10.63 12.41
N VAL A 90 4.89 -10.93 13.37
CA VAL A 90 4.56 -12.30 13.76
C VAL A 90 3.85 -13.04 12.62
N SER A 91 2.86 -12.42 11.97
CA SER A 91 2.18 -13.04 10.83
C SER A 91 3.13 -13.32 9.66
N SER A 92 4.03 -12.39 9.34
CA SER A 92 5.05 -12.58 8.30
C SER A 92 6.01 -13.72 8.66
N LEU A 93 6.48 -13.79 9.90
CA LEU A 93 7.34 -14.87 10.37
C LEU A 93 6.64 -16.24 10.34
N LEU A 94 5.36 -16.30 10.75
CA LEU A 94 4.57 -17.53 10.70
C LEU A 94 4.37 -18.01 9.26
N ILE A 95 4.05 -17.10 8.33
CA ILE A 95 3.90 -17.44 6.91
C ILE A 95 5.22 -17.95 6.34
N LEU A 96 6.36 -17.34 6.71
CA LEU A 96 7.68 -17.82 6.29
C LEU A 96 8.01 -19.21 6.83
N ILE A 97 7.68 -19.52 8.08
CA ILE A 97 7.93 -20.82 8.69
C ILE A 97 7.04 -21.91 8.08
N ILE A 98 5.77 -21.60 7.79
CA ILE A 98 4.80 -22.55 7.22
C ILE A 98 5.03 -22.75 5.71
N GLY A 99 5.48 -21.70 5.02
CA GLY A 99 5.75 -21.72 3.59
C GLY A 99 7.11 -22.31 3.20
N TRP A 100 7.98 -22.58 4.17
CA TRP A 100 9.21 -23.36 4.03
C TRP A 100 8.95 -24.85 4.29
#